data_AF-A0A3D8YYK5-F1
#
_entry.id   AF-A0A3D8YYK5-F1
#
_cell.length_a   1.000
_cell.length_b   1.000
_cell.length_c   1.000
_cell.angle_alpha   90.00
_cell.angle_beta   90.00
_cell.angle_gamma   90.00
#
_symmetry.space_group_name_H-M   'P 1'
#
loop_
_entity.id
_entity.type
_entity.pdbx_description
1 polymer ?
#
loop_
_entity_poly.entity_id
_entity_poly.type
_entity_poly.pdbx_seq_one_letter_code
_entity_poly.pdbx_strand_id
1 'polypeptide(L)'
;MNCLWSRYQNFTNFTYLNAEALAWWYQDDGHLKVEDGIMRKVVLSTDSFTINENLWLIQLLKNKFNLHFSFDSQNRLLLYDQAQIIQFLNIVTPYVQPCMNRKAYRLPPIKPIATRTTIYLPQQILLRQPTREINKQLAALSCFHNHEDSFAIKDSDLVAIITNRKNKQPTKSYQISIQEEYKVALARLRQQAGLTISELVAYCFKSNHVES
;
A
#
# COMPACT_ATOMS: atom_id res chain seq x y z
N MET A 1 -29.10 -11.52 -36.94
CA MET A 1 -27.99 -12.01 -36.09
C MET A 1 -27.74 -10.98 -35.01
N ASN A 2 -28.37 -11.16 -33.85
CA ASN A 2 -28.35 -10.19 -32.76
C ASN A 2 -27.12 -10.43 -31.88
N CYS A 3 -26.33 -9.37 -31.75
CA CYS A 3 -25.08 -9.31 -31.02
C CYS A 3 -25.35 -9.52 -29.51
N LEU A 4 -24.87 -10.63 -28.96
CA LEU A 4 -24.97 -10.99 -27.53
C LEU A 4 -24.11 -10.11 -26.60
N TRP A 5 -23.45 -9.08 -27.13
CA TRP A 5 -22.57 -8.18 -26.38
C TRP A 5 -23.28 -7.02 -25.67
N SER A 6 -24.58 -6.77 -25.91
CA SER A 6 -25.30 -5.65 -25.30
C SER A 6 -26.00 -5.97 -23.96
N ARG A 7 -25.92 -7.21 -23.46
CA ARG A 7 -26.62 -7.64 -22.23
C ARG A 7 -25.80 -7.67 -20.94
N TYR A 8 -24.50 -7.37 -21.00
CA TYR A 8 -23.59 -7.43 -19.84
C TYR A 8 -23.24 -6.07 -19.21
N GLN A 9 -24.07 -5.04 -19.42
CA GLN A 9 -23.84 -3.72 -18.80
C GLN A 9 -24.68 -3.40 -17.55
N ASN A 10 -25.55 -4.30 -17.08
CA ASN A 10 -26.43 -4.02 -15.93
C ASN A 10 -26.46 -5.14 -14.86
N PHE A 11 -25.30 -5.65 -14.44
CA PHE A 11 -25.21 -6.48 -13.22
C PHE A 11 -24.33 -5.79 -12.17
N THR A 12 -24.86 -4.72 -11.58
CA THR A 12 -24.36 -4.10 -10.35
C THR A 12 -24.79 -4.93 -9.13
N ASN A 13 -24.30 -6.16 -9.03
CA ASN A 13 -24.31 -6.90 -7.77
C ASN A 13 -22.94 -7.54 -7.57
N PHE A 14 -21.99 -6.69 -7.22
CA PHE A 14 -20.67 -7.04 -6.72
C PHE A 14 -20.73 -7.72 -5.34
N THR A 15 -21.85 -8.34 -4.96
CA THR A 15 -22.20 -8.68 -3.58
C THR A 15 -21.44 -9.88 -3.04
N TYR A 16 -21.08 -10.86 -3.88
CA TYR A 16 -20.57 -12.15 -3.40
C TYR A 16 -19.09 -12.14 -2.95
N LEU A 17 -18.20 -11.43 -3.64
CA LEU A 17 -16.77 -11.41 -3.29
C LEU A 17 -16.48 -10.40 -2.18
N ASN A 18 -16.86 -10.65 -0.93
CA ASN A 18 -16.53 -9.79 0.22
C ASN A 18 -15.10 -10.07 0.76
N ALA A 19 -14.69 -9.39 1.84
CA ALA A 19 -13.36 -9.56 2.44
C ALA A 19 -13.11 -11.01 2.92
N GLU A 20 -14.14 -11.66 3.46
CA GLU A 20 -14.09 -13.05 3.88
C GLU A 20 -13.90 -14.01 2.69
N ALA A 21 -14.68 -13.84 1.62
CA ALA A 21 -14.53 -14.62 0.39
C ALA A 21 -13.14 -14.45 -0.24
N LEU A 22 -12.60 -13.22 -0.22
CA LEU A 22 -11.23 -12.97 -0.66
C LEU A 22 -10.19 -13.67 0.23
N ALA A 23 -10.44 -13.73 1.54
CA ALA A 23 -9.57 -14.44 2.48
C ALA A 23 -9.61 -15.94 2.28
N TRP A 24 -10.77 -16.55 2.02
CA TRP A 24 -10.88 -17.96 1.63
C TRP A 24 -10.11 -18.27 0.36
N TRP A 25 -10.32 -17.47 -0.69
CA TRP A 25 -9.59 -17.61 -1.94
C TRP A 25 -8.06 -17.51 -1.74
N TYR A 26 -7.60 -16.56 -0.93
CA TYR A 26 -6.19 -16.41 -0.61
C TYR A 26 -5.61 -17.58 0.23
N GLN A 27 -6.42 -18.15 1.13
CA GLN A 27 -6.02 -19.31 1.92
C GLN A 27 -5.79 -20.53 1.03
N ASP A 28 -6.67 -20.75 0.07
CA ASP A 28 -6.62 -21.90 -0.84
C ASP A 28 -5.55 -21.71 -1.93
N ASP A 29 -5.71 -20.67 -2.77
CA ASP A 29 -4.92 -20.48 -3.99
C ASP A 29 -3.93 -19.32 -3.94
N GLY A 30 -3.83 -18.66 -2.78
CA GLY A 30 -2.94 -17.52 -2.59
C GLY A 30 -1.53 -17.87 -2.11
N HIS A 31 -0.59 -16.95 -2.29
CA HIS A 31 0.74 -17.06 -1.70
C HIS A 31 1.38 -15.69 -1.50
N LEU A 32 1.85 -15.41 -0.28
CA LEU A 32 2.72 -14.27 0.01
C LEU A 32 4.18 -14.70 -0.13
N LYS A 33 4.88 -14.14 -1.10
CA LYS A 33 6.32 -14.33 -1.26
C LYS A 33 7.06 -13.36 -0.35
N VAL A 34 7.88 -13.88 0.57
CA VAL A 34 8.75 -13.08 1.45
C VAL A 34 10.21 -13.46 1.19
N GLU A 35 11.07 -12.48 0.99
CA GLU A 35 12.52 -12.65 0.80
C GLU A 35 13.26 -11.65 1.70
N ASP A 36 14.22 -12.12 2.50
CA ASP A 36 15.01 -11.28 3.43
C ASP A 36 14.16 -10.39 4.35
N GLY A 37 13.04 -10.96 4.82
CA GLY A 37 12.05 -10.26 5.65
C GLY A 37 11.29 -9.14 4.93
N ILE A 38 11.31 -9.11 3.59
CA ILE A 38 10.57 -8.18 2.74
C ILE A 38 9.47 -8.94 2.02
N MET A 39 8.22 -8.49 2.19
CA MET A 39 7.10 -9.00 1.39
C MET A 39 7.32 -8.58 -0.06
N ARG A 40 7.55 -9.50 -0.99
CA ARG A 40 7.85 -9.15 -2.39
C ARG A 40 6.61 -9.02 -3.23
N LYS A 41 5.68 -9.96 -3.06
CA LYS A 41 4.43 -10.01 -3.82
C LYS A 41 3.43 -10.95 -3.18
N VAL A 42 2.15 -10.66 -3.40
CA VAL A 42 1.08 -11.65 -3.27
C VAL A 42 0.81 -12.24 -4.66
N VAL A 43 0.60 -13.53 -4.72
CA VAL A 43 0.19 -14.28 -5.92
C VAL A 43 -1.15 -14.93 -5.61
N LEU A 44 -2.11 -14.88 -6.55
CA LEU A 44 -3.31 -15.70 -6.54
C LEU A 44 -3.26 -16.59 -7.79
N SER A 45 -3.29 -17.90 -7.59
CA SER A 45 -3.27 -18.87 -8.68
C SER A 45 -4.61 -18.83 -9.42
N THR A 46 -4.56 -18.35 -10.66
CA THR A 46 -5.71 -18.16 -11.57
C THR A 46 -5.39 -18.65 -12.97
N ASP A 47 -4.39 -19.52 -13.10
CA ASP A 47 -3.90 -20.08 -14.34
C ASP A 47 -4.94 -20.97 -15.04
N SER A 48 -5.94 -21.46 -14.30
CA SER A 48 -7.10 -22.18 -14.84
C SER A 48 -8.13 -21.28 -15.52
N PHE A 49 -8.13 -19.97 -15.27
CA PHE A 49 -9.05 -19.02 -15.91
C PHE A 49 -8.51 -18.53 -17.25
N THR A 50 -9.39 -18.07 -18.11
CA THR A 50 -9.01 -17.37 -19.34
C THR A 50 -8.43 -15.99 -19.03
N ILE A 51 -7.70 -15.42 -19.99
CA ILE A 51 -7.15 -14.06 -19.86
C ILE A 51 -8.28 -13.03 -19.64
N ASN A 52 -9.40 -13.16 -20.35
CA ASN A 52 -10.53 -12.23 -20.22
C ASN A 52 -11.18 -12.28 -18.84
N GLU A 53 -11.31 -13.49 -18.26
CA GLU A 53 -11.79 -13.66 -16.88
C GLU A 53 -10.82 -13.02 -15.89
N ASN A 54 -9.50 -13.21 -16.06
CA ASN A 54 -8.51 -12.59 -15.20
C ASN A 54 -8.47 -11.06 -15.33
N LEU A 55 -8.65 -10.51 -16.53
CA LEU A 55 -8.79 -9.07 -16.73
C LEU A 55 -10.04 -8.54 -16.02
N TRP A 56 -11.16 -9.26 -16.08
CA TRP A 56 -12.37 -8.93 -15.35
C TRP A 56 -12.15 -8.99 -13.82
N LEU A 57 -11.49 -10.03 -13.32
CA LEU A 57 -11.15 -10.18 -11.90
C LEU A 57 -10.23 -9.06 -11.41
N ILE A 58 -9.24 -8.64 -12.20
CA ILE A 58 -8.40 -7.48 -11.87
C ILE A 58 -9.25 -6.22 -11.71
N GLN A 59 -10.18 -5.95 -12.64
CA GLN A 59 -11.07 -4.80 -12.52
C GLN A 59 -12.01 -4.91 -11.33
N LEU A 60 -12.51 -6.11 -11.03
CA LEU A 60 -13.33 -6.38 -9.86
C LEU A 60 -12.58 -6.05 -8.55
N LEU A 61 -11.37 -6.60 -8.39
CA LEU A 61 -10.53 -6.39 -7.21
C LEU A 61 -10.12 -4.92 -7.05
N LYS A 62 -9.86 -4.23 -8.18
CA LYS A 62 -9.61 -2.79 -8.18
C LYS A 62 -10.85 -2.02 -7.73
N ASN A 63 -12.02 -2.28 -8.30
CA ASN A 63 -13.22 -1.51 -8.00
C ASN A 63 -13.71 -1.75 -6.57
N LYS A 64 -13.57 -2.98 -6.05
CA LYS A 64 -14.11 -3.36 -4.74
C LYS A 64 -13.14 -3.09 -3.58
N PHE A 65 -11.84 -3.29 -3.79
CA PHE A 65 -10.83 -3.21 -2.73
C PHE A 65 -9.73 -2.19 -3.01
N ASN A 66 -9.78 -1.49 -4.15
CA ASN A 66 -8.72 -0.62 -4.64
C ASN A 66 -7.35 -1.32 -4.79
N LEU A 67 -7.37 -2.61 -5.09
CA LEU A 67 -6.16 -3.41 -5.29
C LEU A 67 -5.85 -3.57 -6.77
N HIS A 68 -4.66 -3.17 -7.17
CA HIS A 68 -4.19 -3.17 -8.55
C HIS A 68 -3.29 -4.38 -8.81
N PHE A 69 -3.93 -5.50 -9.14
CA PHE A 69 -3.24 -6.71 -9.59
C PHE A 69 -2.78 -6.58 -11.06
N SER A 70 -1.72 -7.31 -11.39
CA SER A 70 -1.25 -7.58 -12.75
C SER A 70 -1.16 -9.08 -12.97
N PHE A 71 -1.13 -9.57 -14.21
CA PHE A 71 -0.85 -10.99 -14.47
C PHE A 71 0.62 -11.26 -14.77
N ASP A 72 1.08 -12.50 -14.51
CA ASP A 72 2.39 -12.98 -14.96
C ASP A 72 2.28 -13.80 -16.26
N SER A 73 3.41 -14.36 -16.70
CA SER A 73 3.47 -15.26 -17.85
C SER A 73 2.70 -16.57 -17.67
N GLN A 74 2.29 -16.91 -16.44
CA GLN A 74 1.48 -18.09 -16.12
C GLN A 74 0.00 -17.72 -15.96
N ASN A 75 -0.42 -16.51 -16.33
CA ASN A 75 -1.80 -16.05 -16.20
C ASN A 75 -2.33 -16.08 -14.75
N ARG A 76 -1.45 -15.94 -13.76
CA ARG A 76 -1.82 -15.77 -12.34
C ARG A 76 -1.96 -14.31 -12.01
N LEU A 77 -2.68 -13.94 -10.95
CA LEU A 77 -2.75 -12.55 -10.48
C LEU A 77 -1.63 -12.25 -9.47
N LEU A 78 -1.00 -11.08 -9.58
CA LEU A 78 0.12 -10.66 -8.76
C LEU A 78 -0.06 -9.24 -8.25
N LEU A 79 0.29 -9.03 -6.98
CA LEU A 79 0.32 -7.74 -6.32
C LEU A 79 1.72 -7.47 -5.81
N TYR A 80 2.41 -6.49 -6.38
CA TYR A 80 3.83 -6.19 -6.09
C TYR A 80 4.05 -5.00 -5.16
N ASP A 81 3.12 -4.05 -5.19
CA ASP A 81 3.26 -2.79 -4.47
C ASP A 81 3.16 -3.02 -2.96
N GLN A 82 4.15 -2.55 -2.18
CA GLN A 82 4.21 -2.80 -0.73
C GLN A 82 2.96 -2.33 0.02
N ALA A 83 2.48 -1.12 -0.31
CA ALA A 83 1.33 -0.55 0.36
C ALA A 83 0.07 -1.35 0.03
N GLN A 84 -0.09 -1.77 -1.23
CA GLN A 84 -1.21 -2.63 -1.62
C GLN A 84 -1.11 -4.04 -1.04
N ILE A 85 0.09 -4.61 -0.90
CA ILE A 85 0.29 -5.91 -0.23
C ILE A 85 -0.17 -5.81 1.23
N ILE A 86 0.24 -4.75 1.95
CA ILE A 86 -0.19 -4.57 3.34
C ILE A 86 -1.69 -4.33 3.42
N GLN A 87 -2.25 -3.50 2.52
CA GLN A 87 -3.69 -3.28 2.43
C GLN A 87 -4.45 -4.61 2.21
N PHE A 88 -4.01 -5.42 1.25
CA PHE A 88 -4.57 -6.74 0.98
C PHE A 88 -4.52 -7.63 2.23
N LEU A 89 -3.36 -7.69 2.89
CA LEU A 89 -3.19 -8.50 4.09
C LEU A 89 -4.05 -8.01 5.25
N ASN A 90 -4.24 -6.70 5.43
CA ASN A 90 -5.17 -6.13 6.41
C ASN A 90 -6.63 -6.50 6.12
N ILE A 91 -7.02 -6.58 4.84
CA ILE A 91 -8.37 -6.99 4.43
C ILE A 91 -8.63 -8.46 4.77
N VAL A 92 -7.67 -9.35 4.46
CA VAL A 92 -7.90 -10.81 4.57
C VAL A 92 -7.59 -11.37 5.95
N THR A 93 -6.61 -10.81 6.68
CA THR A 93 -6.11 -11.36 7.96
C THR A 93 -7.20 -11.57 9.02
N PRO A 94 -8.20 -10.69 9.20
CA PRO A 94 -9.29 -10.92 10.16
C PRO A 94 -10.09 -12.21 9.92
N TYR A 95 -10.05 -12.75 8.70
CA TYR A 95 -10.81 -13.94 8.28
C TYR A 95 -9.91 -15.16 8.03
N VAL A 96 -8.59 -15.04 8.25
CA VAL A 96 -7.66 -16.17 8.12
C VAL A 96 -7.84 -17.11 9.30
N GLN A 97 -8.05 -18.39 9.00
CA GLN A 97 -8.25 -19.42 10.02
C GLN A 97 -6.95 -19.66 10.82
N PRO A 98 -7.04 -20.00 12.13
CA PRO A 98 -5.86 -20.23 12.95
C PRO A 98 -4.89 -21.29 12.39
N CYS A 99 -5.42 -22.36 11.77
CA CYS A 99 -4.61 -23.39 11.12
C CYS A 99 -3.86 -22.89 9.88
N MET A 100 -4.26 -21.75 9.31
CA MET A 100 -3.67 -21.08 8.17
C MET A 100 -2.90 -19.81 8.56
N ASN A 101 -2.56 -19.63 9.85
CA ASN A 101 -1.83 -18.47 10.38
C ASN A 101 -0.48 -18.16 9.71
N ARG A 102 0.08 -19.08 8.91
CA ARG A 102 1.25 -18.81 8.06
C ARG A 102 0.94 -17.86 6.89
N LYS A 103 -0.33 -17.75 6.49
CA LYS A 103 -0.83 -16.87 5.42
C LYS A 103 -1.20 -15.47 5.92
N ALA A 104 -1.54 -15.36 7.20
CA ALA A 104 -1.92 -14.11 7.86
C ALA A 104 -0.79 -13.06 7.83
N TYR A 105 -1.17 -11.78 7.95
CA TYR A 105 -0.21 -10.70 8.11
C TYR A 105 0.65 -10.91 9.36
N ARG A 106 1.97 -10.82 9.19
CA ARG A 106 2.92 -10.74 10.29
C ARG A 106 3.81 -9.54 10.04
N LEU A 107 3.87 -8.64 11.01
CA LEU A 107 4.79 -7.51 10.95
C LEU A 107 6.22 -8.05 10.87
N PRO A 108 6.99 -7.70 9.81
CA PRO A 108 8.40 -8.06 9.79
C PRO A 108 9.16 -7.30 10.89
N PRO A 109 10.43 -7.62 11.16
CA PRO A 109 11.25 -6.77 12.02
C PRO A 109 11.34 -5.35 11.46
N ILE A 110 11.25 -4.34 12.33
CA ILE A 110 11.39 -2.93 11.94
C ILE A 110 12.80 -2.73 11.39
N LYS A 111 12.91 -2.37 10.11
CA LYS A 111 14.19 -2.03 9.50
C LYS A 111 14.60 -0.63 9.94
N PRO A 112 15.84 -0.42 10.42
CA PRO A 112 16.30 0.90 10.82
C PRO A 112 16.34 1.86 9.62
N ILE A 113 16.26 3.15 9.92
CA ILE A 113 16.42 4.23 8.96
C ILE A 113 17.83 4.79 9.12
N ALA A 114 18.54 4.94 8.00
CA ALA A 114 19.87 5.54 7.99
C ALA A 114 19.83 6.99 8.48
N THR A 115 20.84 7.43 9.22
CA THR A 115 20.94 8.82 9.69
C THR A 115 20.92 9.81 8.54
N ARG A 116 21.73 9.55 7.49
CA ARG A 116 21.76 10.34 6.27
C ARG A 116 21.01 9.62 5.16
N THR A 117 20.10 10.32 4.49
CA THR A 117 19.33 9.76 3.37
C THR A 117 19.01 10.84 2.34
N THR A 118 18.61 10.42 1.15
CA THR A 118 18.10 11.30 0.11
C THR A 118 16.60 11.12 0.01
N ILE A 119 15.86 12.21 0.15
CA ILE A 119 14.41 12.26 0.01
C ILE A 119 14.05 12.94 -1.30
N TYR A 120 13.02 12.43 -1.97
CA TYR A 120 12.50 12.98 -3.22
C TYR A 120 11.12 13.57 -2.95
N LEU A 121 11.00 14.90 -3.04
CA LEU A 121 9.73 15.60 -2.81
C LEU A 121 9.17 16.17 -4.10
N PRO A 122 7.85 16.36 -4.23
CA PRO A 122 7.26 17.10 -5.35
C PRO A 122 7.94 18.45 -5.55
N GLN A 123 8.15 18.88 -6.80
CA GLN A 123 8.86 20.13 -7.12
C GLN A 123 8.24 21.39 -6.49
N GLN A 124 6.96 21.34 -6.13
CA GLN A 124 6.25 22.41 -5.43
C GLN A 124 6.77 22.63 -4.00
N ILE A 125 7.39 21.62 -3.39
CA ILE A 125 7.97 21.72 -2.05
C ILE A 125 9.42 22.18 -2.18
N LEU A 126 9.63 23.49 -2.03
CA LEU A 126 10.94 24.13 -2.15
C LEU A 126 11.56 24.41 -0.78
N LEU A 127 12.44 23.52 -0.35
CA LEU A 127 13.17 23.66 0.92
C LEU A 127 14.46 24.47 0.75
N ARG A 128 14.73 25.39 1.69
CA ARG A 128 15.97 26.18 1.78
C ARG A 128 16.95 25.57 2.78
N GLN A 129 16.45 25.01 3.86
CA GLN A 129 17.17 24.30 4.92
C GLN A 129 16.57 22.89 5.07
N PRO A 130 16.80 21.98 4.10
CA PRO A 130 16.03 20.73 3.97
C PRO A 130 16.03 19.87 5.23
N THR A 131 17.19 19.69 5.86
CA THR A 131 17.30 18.93 7.12
C THR A 131 16.42 19.53 8.22
N ARG A 132 16.49 20.84 8.46
CA ARG A 132 15.75 21.50 9.53
C ARG A 132 14.25 21.47 9.25
N GLU A 133 13.86 21.81 8.02
CA GLU A 133 12.45 21.88 7.63
C GLU A 133 11.79 20.49 7.66
N ILE A 134 12.46 19.44 7.17
CA ILE A 134 11.91 18.08 7.21
C ILE A 134 11.80 17.57 8.65
N ASN A 135 12.83 17.74 9.49
CA ASN A 135 12.72 17.32 10.89
C ASN A 135 11.61 18.08 11.63
N LYS A 136 11.37 19.37 11.32
CA LYS A 136 10.21 20.11 11.84
C LYS A 136 8.87 19.47 11.44
N GLN A 137 8.74 19.00 10.20
CA GLN A 137 7.53 18.27 9.77
C GLN A 137 7.41 16.91 10.44
N LEU A 138 8.52 16.20 10.64
CA LEU A 138 8.54 14.91 11.34
C LEU A 138 8.21 15.06 12.83
N ALA A 139 8.58 16.18 13.47
CA ALA A 139 8.19 16.47 14.84
C ALA A 139 6.66 16.46 15.00
N ALA A 140 5.92 16.99 14.01
CA ALA A 140 4.45 16.93 14.01
C ALA A 140 3.91 15.48 14.01
N LEU A 141 4.62 14.51 13.40
CA LEU A 141 4.27 13.09 13.48
C LEU A 141 4.44 12.52 14.90
N SER A 142 5.47 12.98 15.62
CA SER A 142 5.80 12.47 16.96
C SER A 142 4.83 12.95 18.04
N CYS A 143 4.12 14.06 17.82
CA CYS A 143 3.06 14.54 18.72
C CYS A 143 1.92 13.51 18.88
N PHE A 144 1.71 12.66 17.89
CA PHE A 144 0.67 11.62 17.87
C PHE A 144 1.13 10.27 18.47
N HIS A 145 2.36 10.17 18.99
CA HIS A 145 2.86 8.93 19.60
C HIS A 145 2.57 8.80 21.11
N ASN A 146 2.09 9.87 21.77
CA ASN A 146 1.86 9.90 23.22
C ASN A 146 0.46 9.43 23.64
N HIS A 147 -0.46 9.25 22.69
CA HIS A 147 -1.75 8.62 22.93
C HIS A 147 -1.82 7.36 22.07
N GLU A 148 -2.46 6.31 22.58
CA GLU A 148 -2.66 5.02 21.88
C GLU A 148 -3.40 5.15 20.54
N ASP A 149 -3.84 6.36 20.19
CA ASP A 149 -4.29 6.79 18.87
C ASP A 149 -3.10 6.88 17.90
N SER A 150 -2.70 5.71 17.41
CA SER A 150 -1.79 5.52 16.28
C SER A 150 -1.93 6.63 15.24
N PHE A 151 -0.82 7.30 14.89
CA PHE A 151 -0.75 8.07 13.64
C PHE A 151 -1.04 7.11 12.48
N ALA A 152 -2.30 7.04 12.07
CA ALA A 152 -2.77 6.22 10.99
C ALA A 152 -2.94 7.15 9.78
N ILE A 153 -2.19 6.87 8.72
CA ILE A 153 -2.44 7.52 7.44
C ILE A 153 -3.85 7.08 7.03
N LYS A 154 -4.74 8.05 6.81
CA LYS A 154 -6.13 7.74 6.43
C LYS A 154 -6.15 6.85 5.19
N ASP A 155 -7.05 5.88 5.14
CA ASP A 155 -7.15 4.97 4.00
C ASP A 155 -7.33 5.73 2.68
N SER A 156 -8.12 6.81 2.67
CA SER A 156 -8.29 7.69 1.51
C SER A 156 -6.97 8.31 1.04
N ASP A 157 -6.10 8.70 1.98
CA ASP A 157 -4.81 9.30 1.69
C ASP A 157 -3.82 8.26 1.17
N LEU A 158 -3.82 7.05 1.76
CA LEU A 158 -3.04 5.92 1.24
C LEU A 158 -3.44 5.58 -0.20
N VAL A 159 -4.74 5.49 -0.47
CA VAL A 159 -5.28 5.27 -1.82
C VAL A 159 -4.81 6.36 -2.78
N ALA A 160 -4.88 7.62 -2.37
CA ALA A 160 -4.43 8.75 -3.19
C ALA A 160 -2.91 8.70 -3.47
N ILE A 161 -2.09 8.36 -2.47
CA ILE A 161 -0.64 8.22 -2.62
C ILE A 161 -0.31 7.10 -3.61
N ILE A 162 -0.90 5.92 -3.42
CA ILE A 162 -0.70 4.73 -4.28
C ILE A 162 -1.10 5.04 -5.73
N THR A 163 -2.25 5.68 -5.92
CA THR A 163 -2.76 6.05 -7.26
C THR A 163 -1.80 7.01 -7.96
N ASN A 164 -1.26 7.99 -7.22
CA ASN A 164 -0.34 8.98 -7.75
C ASN A 164 1.05 8.44 -8.13
N ARG A 165 1.46 7.25 -7.65
CA ARG A 165 2.73 6.61 -8.06
C ARG A 165 2.83 6.44 -9.58
N LYS A 166 1.70 6.20 -10.25
CA LYS A 166 1.64 6.01 -11.71
C LYS A 166 1.84 7.31 -12.49
N ASN A 167 1.53 8.46 -11.89
CA ASN A 167 1.49 9.75 -12.58
C ASN A 167 2.88 10.40 -12.73
N LYS A 168 3.97 9.73 -12.28
CA LYS A 168 5.38 10.15 -12.39
C LYS A 168 5.58 11.67 -12.29
N GLN A 169 5.05 12.25 -11.22
CA GLN A 169 5.19 13.68 -10.96
C GLN A 169 6.68 14.05 -10.81
N PRO A 170 7.11 15.20 -11.32
CA PRO A 170 8.51 15.60 -11.21
C PRO A 170 8.87 15.86 -9.75
N THR A 171 10.00 15.31 -9.32
CA THR A 171 10.50 15.43 -7.95
C THR A 171 11.83 16.16 -7.88
N LYS A 172 12.11 16.78 -6.74
CA LYS A 172 13.41 17.33 -6.37
C LYS A 172 14.03 16.51 -5.24
N SER A 173 15.31 16.20 -5.36
CA SER A 173 16.05 15.45 -4.35
C SER A 173 16.64 16.38 -3.28
N TYR A 174 16.61 15.90 -2.03
CA TYR A 174 17.14 16.59 -0.87
C TYR A 174 17.92 15.59 -0.03
N GLN A 175 19.21 15.84 0.16
CA GLN A 175 20.01 15.06 1.08
C GLN A 175 19.87 15.63 2.49
N ILE A 176 19.47 14.80 3.45
CA ILE A 176 19.18 15.22 4.81
C ILE A 176 19.75 14.29 5.86
N SER A 177 19.78 14.79 7.10
CA SER A 177 19.98 13.98 8.29
C SER A 177 18.67 13.88 9.08
N ILE A 178 18.18 12.68 9.37
CA ILE A 178 16.99 12.46 10.19
C ILE A 178 17.42 12.34 11.65
N GLN A 179 16.82 13.14 12.54
CA GLN A 179 17.08 13.09 13.97
C GLN A 179 16.66 11.74 14.57
N GLU A 180 17.46 11.22 15.51
CA GLU A 180 17.27 9.87 16.08
C GLU A 180 15.88 9.67 16.69
N GLU A 181 15.34 10.69 17.35
CA GLU A 181 14.02 10.69 17.98
C GLU A 181 12.87 10.35 17.00
N TYR A 182 12.99 10.68 15.71
CA TYR A 182 11.94 10.41 14.72
C TYR A 182 12.12 9.09 13.98
N LYS A 183 13.29 8.46 14.04
CA LYS A 183 13.60 7.30 13.20
C LYS A 183 12.72 6.09 13.50
N VAL A 184 12.46 5.82 14.79
CA VAL A 184 11.67 4.65 15.20
C VAL A 184 10.22 4.80 14.74
N ALA A 185 9.62 5.97 15.00
CA ALA A 185 8.28 6.33 14.55
C ALA A 185 8.14 6.18 13.03
N LEU A 186 9.07 6.81 12.29
CA LEU A 186 9.06 6.79 10.84
C LEU A 186 9.29 5.37 10.26
N ALA A 187 10.10 4.55 10.92
CA ALA A 187 10.32 3.17 10.51
C ALA A 187 9.08 2.29 10.72
N ARG A 188 8.33 2.52 11.81
CA ARG A 188 7.04 1.87 12.07
C ARG A 188 5.99 2.25 11.03
N LEU A 189 5.84 3.55 10.75
CA LEU A 189 4.89 4.03 9.74
C LEU A 189 5.19 3.47 8.35
N ARG A 190 6.47 3.45 7.95
CA ARG A 190 6.90 2.81 6.70
C ARG A 190 6.46 1.34 6.63
N GLN A 191 6.61 0.61 7.74
CA GLN A 191 6.28 -0.80 7.81
C GLN A 191 4.77 -1.06 7.78
N GLN A 192 3.99 -0.23 8.48
CA GLN A 192 2.53 -0.36 8.56
C GLN A 192 1.82 0.11 7.29
N ALA A 193 2.36 1.12 6.60
CA ALA A 193 1.73 1.71 5.42
C ALA A 193 2.31 1.21 4.09
N GLY A 194 3.51 0.59 4.10
CA GLY A 194 4.21 0.21 2.87
C GLY A 194 4.64 1.40 2.01
N LEU A 195 4.77 2.58 2.63
CA LEU A 195 5.20 3.80 1.97
C LEU A 195 6.71 4.00 2.10
N THR A 196 7.29 4.66 1.12
CA THR A 196 8.69 5.11 1.20
C THR A 196 8.83 6.29 2.17
N ILE A 197 10.05 6.53 2.64
CA ILE A 197 10.37 7.69 3.48
C ILE A 197 10.00 9.00 2.77
N SER A 198 10.23 9.07 1.46
CA SER A 198 9.88 10.23 0.66
C SER A 198 8.39 10.52 0.64
N GLU A 199 7.57 9.48 0.50
CA GLU A 199 6.11 9.63 0.52
C GLU A 199 5.59 10.02 1.89
N LEU A 200 6.14 9.44 2.96
CA LEU A 200 5.80 9.82 4.33
C LEU A 200 6.11 11.29 4.59
N VAL A 201 7.30 11.76 4.21
CA VAL A 201 7.66 13.18 4.39
C VAL A 201 6.77 14.08 3.52
N ALA A 202 6.53 13.73 2.26
CA ALA A 202 5.62 14.50 1.40
C ALA A 202 4.19 14.57 1.97
N TYR A 203 3.73 13.48 2.58
CA TYR A 203 2.45 13.43 3.28
C TYR A 203 2.41 14.36 4.50
N CYS A 204 3.50 14.45 5.28
CA CYS A 204 3.59 15.39 6.41
C CYS A 204 3.41 16.84 5.96
N PHE A 205 4.10 17.22 4.87
CA PHE A 205 3.95 18.57 4.31
C PHE A 205 2.51 18.86 3.88
N LYS A 206 1.83 17.91 3.23
CA LYS A 206 0.44 18.10 2.81
C LYS A 206 -0.52 18.21 3.99
N SER A 207 -0.37 17.34 4.98
CA SER A 207 -1.28 17.26 6.13
C SER A 207 -1.22 18.53 6.98
N ASN A 208 -0.02 19.07 7.19
CA ASN A 208 0.17 20.29 7.99
C ASN A 208 -0.29 21.58 7.27
N HIS A 209 -0.56 21.54 5.96
CA HIS A 209 -1.16 22.66 5.23
C HIS A 209 -2.69 22.69 5.29
N VAL A 210 -3.35 21.61 5.75
CA VAL A 210 -4.82 21.53 5.85
C VAL A 210 -5.31 22.07 7.20
N GLU A 211 -4.43 22.19 8.19
CA GLU A 211 -4.74 22.72 9.53
C GLU A 211 -4.32 24.20 9.73
N SER A 212 -3.98 24.90 8.63
CA SER A 212 -3.58 26.33 8.65
C SER A 212 -4.67 27.25 8.12
#